data_AF-A0A2W7AL14-F1
#
_entry.id   AF-A0A2W7AL14-F1
#
_cell.length_a   1.000
_cell.length_b   1.000
_cell.length_c   1.000
_cell.angle_alpha   90.00
_cell.angle_beta   90.00
_cell.angle_gamma   90.00
#
_symmetry.space_group_name_H-M   'P 1'
#
loop_
_entity.id
_entity.type
_entity.pdbx_description
1 polymer ?
#
loop_
_entity_poly.entity_id
_entity_poly.type
_entity_poly.pdbx_seq_one_letter_code
_entity_poly.pdbx_strand_id
1 'polypeptide(L)'
;MVLNESVSQGFWVLFDIERTSPSSAGWWIEIPKINELSLNFKDFVLTLIGDIPNSLEEVQRLWMMSEQIKHSSLVILPIPRIDVENSNLSTLESTIKKLTKNREMILQKRLSLEICFPEYELDSRELYEIQEVRTWFKESIRRGFPWFYFLSHESEAGLTLLYACACEFLTIANFGKFHYMEASDEEKNRWLDNNFENLNSFLQSHEIPYEIEMEITGKLSTWVEKTLRIKLIY
;
A
#
# COMPACT_ATOMS: atom_id res chain seq x y z
N MET A 1 -10.36 -4.45 25.45
CA MET A 1 -9.66 -3.63 26.46
C MET A 1 -8.72 -4.55 27.22
N VAL A 2 -7.50 -4.08 27.52
CA VAL A 2 -6.49 -4.83 28.29
C VAL A 2 -5.89 -3.88 29.33
N LEU A 3 -5.58 -4.40 30.50
CA LEU A 3 -4.90 -3.69 31.59
C LEU A 3 -3.45 -4.20 31.67
N ASN A 4 -2.52 -3.34 32.06
CA ASN A 4 -1.17 -3.78 32.42
C ASN A 4 -1.19 -4.58 33.73
N GLU A 5 -0.09 -5.29 34.04
CA GLU A 5 0.00 -6.17 35.21
C GLU A 5 -0.25 -5.45 36.54
N SER A 6 0.12 -4.18 36.65
CA SER A 6 -0.09 -3.34 37.82
C SER A 6 -1.48 -2.70 37.89
N VAL A 7 -2.33 -2.90 36.87
CA VAL A 7 -3.67 -2.29 36.74
C VAL A 7 -3.63 -0.74 36.75
N SER A 8 -2.44 -0.16 36.50
CA SER A 8 -2.23 1.28 36.51
C SER A 8 -2.47 1.94 35.15
N GLN A 9 -2.46 1.14 34.08
CA GLN A 9 -2.71 1.60 32.72
C GLN A 9 -3.61 0.60 32.02
N GLY A 10 -4.54 1.12 31.23
CA GLY A 10 -5.40 0.30 30.39
C GLY A 10 -5.48 0.85 28.99
N PHE A 11 -5.60 -0.06 28.02
CA PHE A 11 -5.67 0.26 26.61
C PHE A 11 -6.93 -0.34 26.00
N TRP A 12 -7.47 0.33 24.98
CA TRP A 12 -8.70 -0.10 24.33
C TRP A 12 -8.61 -0.02 22.81
N VAL A 13 -9.48 -0.79 22.14
CA VAL A 13 -9.67 -0.71 20.70
C VAL A 13 -11.15 -0.91 20.43
N LEU A 14 -11.71 -0.11 19.53
CA LEU A 14 -13.06 -0.34 19.03
C LEU A 14 -13.07 -1.66 18.25
N PHE A 15 -14.07 -2.50 18.49
CA PHE A 15 -14.21 -3.73 17.72
C PHE A 15 -14.46 -3.38 16.26
N ASP A 16 -13.57 -3.86 15.40
CA ASP A 16 -13.70 -3.81 13.95
C ASP A 16 -13.33 -5.20 13.43
N ILE A 17 -14.33 -5.87 12.86
CA ILE A 17 -14.20 -7.20 12.27
C ILE A 17 -13.06 -7.27 11.26
N GLU A 18 -12.84 -6.21 10.48
CA GLU A 18 -11.79 -6.14 9.47
C GLU A 18 -10.40 -6.09 10.09
N ARG A 19 -10.29 -5.78 11.39
CA ARG A 19 -9.04 -5.75 12.18
C ARG A 19 -8.79 -7.01 13.01
N THR A 20 -9.72 -7.96 13.01
CA THR A 20 -9.59 -9.22 13.75
C THR A 20 -8.87 -10.31 12.96
N SER A 21 -8.08 -11.13 13.63
CA SER A 21 -7.38 -12.29 13.03
C SER A 21 -7.73 -13.57 13.80
N PRO A 22 -7.80 -14.74 13.14
CA PRO A 22 -8.12 -16.00 13.80
C PRO A 22 -7.01 -16.43 14.78
N SER A 23 -7.39 -17.20 15.80
CA SER A 23 -6.48 -17.86 16.74
C SER A 23 -7.00 -19.26 17.10
N SER A 24 -6.18 -20.07 17.78
CA SER A 24 -6.58 -21.42 18.23
C SER A 24 -7.77 -21.43 19.21
N ALA A 25 -8.08 -20.29 19.85
CA ALA A 25 -9.16 -20.15 20.82
C ALA A 25 -10.26 -19.17 20.36
N GLY A 26 -10.25 -18.74 19.09
CA GLY A 26 -11.22 -17.78 18.55
C GLY A 26 -10.56 -16.77 17.62
N TRP A 27 -10.46 -15.52 18.07
CA TRP A 27 -9.87 -14.42 17.33
C TRP A 27 -9.12 -13.47 18.25
N TRP A 28 -8.24 -12.66 17.67
CA TRP A 28 -7.53 -11.58 18.36
C TRP A 28 -7.62 -10.28 17.54
N ILE A 29 -7.40 -9.15 18.19
CA ILE A 29 -7.32 -7.81 17.59
C ILE A 29 -6.15 -7.06 18.22
N GLU A 30 -5.40 -6.31 17.41
CA GLU A 30 -4.30 -5.50 17.91
C GLU A 30 -4.83 -4.29 18.69
N ILE A 31 -4.38 -4.14 19.94
CA ILE A 31 -4.74 -2.98 20.79
C ILE A 31 -3.60 -1.96 20.72
N PRO A 32 -3.82 -0.79 20.11
CA PRO A 32 -2.78 0.22 19.98
C PRO A 32 -2.53 0.90 21.32
N LYS A 33 -1.25 1.17 21.62
CA LYS A 33 -0.85 1.83 22.88
C LYS A 33 -1.31 3.28 22.98
N ILE A 34 -1.65 3.92 21.85
CA ILE A 34 -2.15 5.30 21.82
C ILE A 34 -3.55 5.45 22.47
N ASN A 35 -4.32 4.36 22.54
CA ASN A 35 -5.68 4.38 23.06
C ASN A 35 -5.70 4.07 24.56
N GLU A 36 -5.25 5.00 25.39
CA GLU A 36 -5.31 4.87 26.84
C GLU A 36 -6.74 5.05 27.39
N LEU A 37 -7.09 4.26 28.41
CA LEU A 37 -8.31 4.43 29.18
C LEU A 37 -8.23 5.71 30.01
N SER A 38 -8.89 6.76 29.54
CA SER A 38 -9.03 8.01 30.27
C SER A 38 -10.36 8.08 31.02
N LEU A 39 -10.48 9.02 31.96
CA LEU A 39 -11.71 9.25 32.75
C LEU A 39 -12.95 9.50 31.88
N ASN A 40 -12.77 10.01 30.65
CA ASN A 40 -13.85 10.32 29.70
C ASN A 40 -14.24 9.12 28.80
N PHE A 41 -13.64 7.94 29.02
CA PHE A 41 -13.91 6.75 28.22
C PHE A 41 -15.40 6.36 28.22
N LYS A 42 -16.10 6.56 29.34
CA LYS A 42 -17.54 6.24 29.47
C LYS A 42 -18.39 7.03 28.48
N ASP A 43 -18.12 8.33 28.34
CA ASP A 43 -18.88 9.21 27.45
C ASP A 43 -18.61 8.87 25.98
N PHE A 44 -17.37 8.47 25.66
CA PHE A 44 -16.99 7.96 24.34
C PHE A 44 -17.66 6.62 23.99
N VAL A 45 -17.78 5.68 24.93
CA VAL A 45 -18.47 4.40 24.66
C VAL A 45 -19.94 4.61 24.35
N LEU A 46 -20.59 5.58 25.00
CA LEU A 46 -22.01 5.89 24.78
C LEU A 46 -22.28 6.44 23.37
N THR A 47 -21.29 7.05 22.71
CA THR A 47 -21.45 7.52 21.32
C THR A 47 -21.23 6.42 20.27
N LEU A 48 -20.68 5.27 20.66
CA LEU A 48 -20.32 4.16 19.76
C LEU A 48 -21.40 3.08 19.65
N ILE A 49 -22.48 3.17 20.42
CA ILE A 49 -23.56 2.17 20.40
C ILE A 49 -24.39 2.35 19.11
N GLY A 50 -23.95 1.68 18.05
CA GLY A 50 -24.69 1.49 16.80
C GLY A 50 -25.11 0.04 16.60
N ASP A 51 -25.80 -0.23 15.50
CA ASP A 51 -26.26 -1.58 15.15
C ASP A 51 -25.06 -2.52 14.91
N ILE A 52 -25.05 -3.66 15.61
CA ILE A 52 -24.02 -4.69 15.47
C ILE A 52 -24.35 -5.52 14.21
N PRO A 53 -23.48 -5.56 13.19
CA PRO A 53 -23.68 -6.40 12.03
C PRO A 53 -23.70 -7.87 12.46
N ASN A 54 -24.82 -8.53 12.17
CA ASN A 54 -25.13 -9.84 12.71
C ASN A 54 -24.95 -10.89 11.60
N SER A 55 -23.73 -11.21 11.22
CA SER A 55 -23.49 -12.42 10.43
C SER A 55 -22.11 -13.04 10.69
N LEU A 56 -22.12 -14.23 11.30
CA LEU A 56 -20.92 -15.04 11.52
C LEU A 56 -20.28 -15.50 10.19
N GLU A 57 -21.10 -15.64 9.15
CA GLU A 57 -20.68 -16.08 7.81
C GLU A 57 -19.80 -15.03 7.12
N GLU A 58 -20.13 -13.74 7.22
CA GLU A 58 -19.26 -12.68 6.67
C GLU A 58 -17.93 -12.61 7.40
N VAL A 59 -17.91 -12.82 8.72
CA VAL A 59 -16.68 -12.91 9.53
C VAL A 59 -15.79 -14.03 9.01
N GLN A 60 -16.35 -15.23 8.84
CA GLN A 60 -15.61 -16.38 8.35
C GLN A 60 -15.08 -16.16 6.93
N ARG A 61 -15.87 -15.53 6.06
CA ARG A 61 -15.43 -15.17 4.70
C ARG A 61 -14.26 -14.20 4.74
N LEU A 62 -14.32 -13.16 5.58
CA LEU A 62 -13.24 -12.18 5.73
C LEU A 62 -11.94 -12.80 6.25
N TRP A 63 -12.04 -13.73 7.21
CA TRP A 63 -10.87 -14.45 7.70
C TRP A 63 -10.28 -15.37 6.64
N MET A 64 -11.11 -16.13 5.92
CA MET A 64 -10.63 -17.00 4.84
C MET A 64 -9.89 -16.22 3.75
N MET A 65 -10.40 -15.06 3.36
CA MET A 65 -9.71 -14.17 2.41
C MET A 65 -8.40 -13.60 3.00
N SER A 66 -8.39 -13.24 4.28
CA SER A 66 -7.18 -12.73 4.96
C SER A 66 -6.08 -13.79 5.02
N GLU A 67 -6.42 -15.04 5.32
CA GLU A 67 -5.47 -16.16 5.35
C GLU A 67 -4.88 -16.46 3.96
N GLN A 68 -5.70 -16.42 2.91
CA GLN A 68 -5.20 -16.57 1.53
C GLN A 68 -4.20 -15.47 1.17
N ILE A 69 -4.50 -14.21 1.51
CA ILE A 69 -3.57 -13.10 1.29
C ILE A 69 -2.30 -13.33 2.10
N LYS A 70 -2.41 -13.71 3.38
CA LYS A 70 -1.29 -13.95 4.29
C LYS A 70 -0.30 -14.96 3.71
N HIS A 71 -0.77 -16.08 3.19
CA HIS A 71 0.07 -17.15 2.63
C HIS A 71 0.60 -16.90 1.22
N SER A 72 0.06 -15.92 0.48
CA SER A 72 0.59 -15.59 -0.84
C SER A 72 1.89 -14.80 -0.75
N SER A 73 2.91 -15.18 -1.51
CA SER A 73 4.15 -14.39 -1.63
C SER A 73 3.96 -13.10 -2.42
N LEU A 74 2.97 -13.07 -3.32
CA LEU A 74 2.68 -11.96 -4.23
C LEU A 74 1.20 -11.61 -4.19
N VAL A 75 0.88 -10.32 -4.13
CA VAL A 75 -0.48 -9.79 -4.19
C VAL A 75 -0.63 -9.08 -5.53
N ILE A 76 -1.47 -9.63 -6.41
CA ILE A 76 -1.82 -8.99 -7.67
C ILE A 76 -3.04 -8.11 -7.44
N LEU A 77 -2.91 -6.82 -7.72
CA LEU A 77 -3.94 -5.82 -7.60
C LEU A 77 -4.42 -5.38 -8.99
N PRO A 78 -5.53 -5.94 -9.48
CA PRO A 78 -6.17 -5.44 -10.68
C PRO A 78 -6.84 -4.10 -10.39
N ILE A 79 -6.44 -3.05 -11.10
CA ILE A 79 -7.06 -1.73 -11.04
C ILE A 79 -8.11 -1.66 -12.15
N PRO A 80 -9.41 -1.52 -11.80
CA PRO A 80 -10.46 -1.36 -12.79
C PRO A 80 -10.26 -0.08 -13.61
N ARG A 81 -10.52 -0.13 -14.91
CA ARG A 81 -10.52 1.02 -15.82
C ARG A 81 -11.45 2.11 -15.34
N ILE A 82 -12.63 1.76 -14.81
CA ILE A 82 -13.56 2.74 -14.25
C ILE A 82 -12.95 3.52 -13.06
N ASP A 83 -12.05 2.89 -12.30
CA ASP A 83 -11.34 3.57 -11.22
C ASP A 83 -10.29 4.53 -11.76
N VAL A 84 -9.57 4.12 -12.80
CA VAL A 84 -8.58 4.98 -13.49
C VAL A 84 -9.23 6.20 -14.12
N GLU A 85 -10.27 5.99 -14.94
CA GLU A 85 -10.96 7.06 -15.67
C GLU A 85 -11.60 8.10 -14.73
N ASN A 86 -12.02 7.68 -13.55
CA ASN A 86 -12.59 8.57 -12.53
C ASN A 86 -11.58 9.05 -11.48
N SER A 87 -10.29 8.72 -11.62
CA SER A 87 -9.26 8.97 -10.57
C SER A 87 -9.68 8.49 -9.18
N ASN A 88 -10.43 7.38 -9.13
CA ASN A 88 -10.90 6.75 -7.92
C ASN A 88 -9.80 5.82 -7.37
N LEU A 89 -9.40 6.06 -6.12
CA LEU A 89 -8.38 5.27 -5.43
C LEU A 89 -8.99 4.22 -4.49
N SER A 90 -10.31 4.05 -4.43
CA SER A 90 -10.97 3.19 -3.44
C SER A 90 -10.52 1.73 -3.47
N THR A 91 -10.29 1.14 -4.66
CA THR A 91 -9.74 -0.22 -4.79
C THR A 91 -8.34 -0.34 -4.19
N LEU A 92 -7.51 0.69 -4.44
CA LEU A 92 -6.16 0.77 -3.90
C LEU A 92 -6.18 0.94 -2.37
N GLU A 93 -6.99 1.88 -1.87
CA GLU A 93 -7.16 2.16 -0.44
C GLU A 93 -7.70 0.93 0.32
N SER A 94 -8.69 0.24 -0.24
CA SER A 94 -9.26 -0.99 0.32
C SER A 94 -8.23 -2.13 0.38
N THR A 95 -7.38 -2.24 -0.65
CA THR A 95 -6.31 -3.24 -0.66
C THR A 95 -5.27 -2.93 0.41
N ILE A 96 -4.81 -1.68 0.51
CA ILE A 96 -3.85 -1.32 1.56
C ILE A 96 -4.43 -1.50 2.95
N LYS A 97 -5.69 -1.14 3.19
CA LYS A 97 -6.34 -1.40 4.48
C LYS A 97 -6.23 -2.88 4.90
N LYS A 98 -6.33 -3.80 3.94
CA LYS A 98 -6.15 -5.25 4.20
C LYS A 98 -4.69 -5.61 4.47
N LEU A 99 -3.76 -5.05 3.70
CA LEU A 99 -2.31 -5.29 3.89
C LEU A 99 -1.77 -4.65 5.17
N THR A 100 -2.43 -3.61 5.69
CA THR A 100 -2.03 -2.88 6.90
C THR A 100 -2.88 -3.21 8.13
N LYS A 101 -3.70 -4.26 8.04
CA LYS A 101 -4.66 -4.65 9.07
C LYS A 101 -4.06 -4.81 10.47
N ASN A 102 -2.85 -5.33 10.55
CA ASN A 102 -2.09 -5.54 11.79
C ASN A 102 -0.60 -5.58 11.49
N ARG A 103 0.23 -5.51 12.55
CA ARG A 103 1.69 -5.50 12.42
C ARG A 103 2.26 -6.70 11.65
N GLU A 104 1.70 -7.89 11.84
CA GLU A 104 2.16 -9.09 11.14
C GLU A 104 1.98 -8.95 9.63
N MET A 105 0.79 -8.53 9.19
CA MET A 105 0.47 -8.31 7.78
C MET A 105 1.34 -7.24 7.15
N ILE A 106 1.55 -6.12 7.84
CA ILE A 106 2.40 -5.02 7.34
C ILE A 106 3.80 -5.55 7.03
N LEU A 107 4.41 -6.24 7.98
CA LEU A 107 5.76 -6.78 7.82
C LEU A 107 5.81 -7.85 6.74
N GLN A 108 4.84 -8.77 6.70
CA GLN A 108 4.82 -9.87 5.72
C GLN A 108 4.53 -9.41 4.29
N LYS A 109 3.82 -8.28 4.09
CA LYS A 109 3.36 -7.82 2.78
C LYS A 109 4.17 -6.66 2.19
N ARG A 110 5.26 -6.25 2.84
CA ARG A 110 6.25 -5.36 2.22
C ARG A 110 6.76 -5.97 0.91
N LEU A 111 6.97 -5.13 -0.10
CA LEU A 111 7.56 -5.51 -1.38
C LEU A 111 6.86 -6.71 -2.08
N SER A 112 5.55 -6.85 -1.91
CA SER A 112 4.77 -8.00 -2.39
C SER A 112 3.64 -7.63 -3.34
N LEU A 113 3.44 -6.35 -3.64
CA LEU A 113 2.34 -5.88 -4.47
C LEU A 113 2.76 -5.75 -5.93
N GLU A 114 1.97 -6.31 -6.83
CA GLU A 114 2.00 -6.04 -8.26
C GLU A 114 0.69 -5.42 -8.67
N ILE A 115 0.74 -4.42 -9.54
CA ILE A 115 -0.43 -3.74 -10.06
C ILE A 115 -0.62 -4.11 -11.53
N CYS A 116 -1.87 -4.31 -11.95
CA CYS A 116 -2.20 -4.55 -13.34
C CYS A 116 -3.48 -3.82 -13.75
N PHE A 117 -3.59 -3.58 -15.06
CA PHE A 117 -4.66 -2.79 -15.67
C PHE A 117 -5.37 -3.64 -16.75
N PRO A 118 -6.10 -4.70 -16.35
CA PRO A 118 -6.57 -5.75 -17.27
C PRO A 118 -7.52 -5.22 -18.36
N GLU A 119 -8.25 -4.14 -18.08
CA GLU A 119 -9.24 -3.56 -19.01
C GLU A 119 -8.62 -2.61 -20.05
N TYR A 120 -7.28 -2.49 -20.08
CA TYR A 120 -6.52 -1.73 -21.07
C TYR A 120 -5.79 -2.61 -22.09
N GLU A 121 -5.93 -3.94 -22.03
CA GLU A 121 -5.24 -4.89 -22.94
C GLU A 121 -5.54 -4.69 -24.44
N LEU A 122 -6.69 -4.08 -24.76
CA LEU A 122 -7.10 -3.78 -26.14
C LEU A 122 -6.80 -2.33 -26.56
N ASP A 123 -6.28 -1.49 -25.67
CA ASP A 123 -5.82 -0.15 -26.03
C ASP A 123 -4.51 -0.29 -26.82
N SER A 124 -4.42 0.41 -27.95
CA SER A 124 -3.23 0.37 -28.81
C SER A 124 -2.06 1.17 -28.23
N ARG A 125 -2.31 1.99 -27.21
CA ARG A 125 -1.31 2.83 -26.54
C ARG A 125 -0.71 2.08 -25.36
N GLU A 126 0.55 2.40 -25.06
CA GLU A 126 1.18 1.95 -23.81
C GLU A 126 0.59 2.69 -22.61
N LEU A 127 0.53 2.06 -21.43
CA LEU A 127 -0.10 2.65 -20.23
C LEU A 127 0.43 4.05 -19.87
N TYR A 128 1.73 4.31 -20.09
CA TYR A 128 2.35 5.61 -19.82
C TYR A 128 1.94 6.71 -20.81
N GLU A 129 1.34 6.35 -21.96
CA GLU A 129 0.79 7.26 -22.96
C GLU A 129 -0.68 7.59 -22.68
N ILE A 130 -1.33 6.83 -21.80
CA ILE A 130 -2.73 6.99 -21.45
C ILE A 130 -2.87 8.02 -20.32
N GLN A 131 -3.48 9.17 -20.63
CA GLN A 131 -3.52 10.31 -19.72
C GLN A 131 -4.25 10.00 -18.41
N GLU A 132 -5.35 9.27 -18.44
CA GLU A 132 -6.08 8.86 -17.24
C GLU A 132 -5.25 7.96 -16.32
N VAL A 133 -4.43 7.06 -16.89
CA VAL A 133 -3.49 6.22 -16.11
C VAL A 133 -2.41 7.08 -15.47
N ARG A 134 -1.79 8.01 -16.21
CA ARG A 134 -0.82 8.97 -15.68
C ARG A 134 -1.41 9.79 -14.52
N THR A 135 -2.62 10.33 -14.72
CA THR A 135 -3.32 11.12 -13.71
C THR A 135 -3.59 10.29 -12.44
N TRP A 136 -4.06 9.05 -12.60
CA TRP A 136 -4.34 8.16 -11.48
C TRP A 136 -3.08 7.88 -10.63
N PHE A 137 -1.93 7.60 -11.27
CA PHE A 137 -0.67 7.42 -10.54
C PHE A 137 -0.22 8.67 -9.81
N LYS A 138 -0.25 9.83 -10.48
CA LYS A 138 0.12 11.11 -9.84
C LYS A 138 -0.77 11.43 -8.65
N GLU A 139 -2.08 11.19 -8.77
CA GLU A 139 -3.03 11.37 -7.70
C GLU A 139 -2.75 10.41 -6.52
N SER A 140 -2.40 9.15 -6.79
CA SER A 140 -2.02 8.19 -5.74
C SER A 140 -0.79 8.64 -4.95
N ILE A 141 0.25 9.18 -5.63
CA ILE A 141 1.44 9.73 -4.98
C ILE A 141 1.06 10.95 -4.14
N ARG A 142 0.28 11.88 -4.72
CA ARG A 142 -0.19 13.10 -4.03
C ARG A 142 -1.02 12.78 -2.79
N ARG A 143 -1.73 11.66 -2.79
CA ARG A 143 -2.55 11.16 -1.67
C ARG A 143 -1.73 10.43 -0.59
N GLY A 144 -0.41 10.38 -0.73
CA GLY A 144 0.47 9.80 0.28
C GLY A 144 0.68 8.30 0.13
N PHE A 145 0.38 7.71 -1.04
CA PHE A 145 0.49 6.27 -1.20
C PHE A 145 1.95 5.80 -1.11
N PRO A 146 2.29 4.84 -0.23
CA PRO A 146 3.66 4.41 0.00
C PRO A 146 4.07 3.31 -0.98
N TRP A 147 4.11 3.62 -2.27
CA TRP A 147 4.43 2.65 -3.33
C TRP A 147 5.76 1.92 -3.09
N PHE A 148 6.77 2.65 -2.62
CA PHE A 148 8.09 2.12 -2.27
C PHE A 148 8.08 1.08 -1.15
N TYR A 149 7.05 1.05 -0.31
CA TYR A 149 6.89 0.01 0.70
C TYR A 149 6.27 -1.27 0.13
N PHE A 150 5.32 -1.13 -0.79
CA PHE A 150 4.47 -2.24 -1.22
C PHE A 150 4.88 -2.87 -2.53
N LEU A 151 5.31 -2.09 -3.53
CA LEU A 151 5.59 -2.63 -4.87
C LEU A 151 6.69 -3.68 -4.82
N SER A 152 6.48 -4.76 -5.55
CA SER A 152 7.45 -5.83 -5.66
C SER A 152 8.71 -5.37 -6.37
N HIS A 153 9.85 -5.78 -5.80
CA HIS A 153 11.17 -5.59 -6.40
C HIS A 153 11.65 -6.84 -7.15
N GLU A 154 10.89 -7.95 -7.12
CA GLU A 154 11.27 -9.16 -7.85
C GLU A 154 11.07 -8.99 -9.36
N SER A 155 9.96 -8.38 -9.78
CA SER A 155 9.71 -8.10 -11.20
C SER A 155 10.17 -6.70 -11.62
N GLU A 156 10.23 -5.75 -10.67
CA GLU A 156 10.44 -4.31 -10.90
C GLU A 156 9.39 -3.65 -11.83
N ALA A 157 8.38 -4.39 -12.30
CA ALA A 157 7.41 -3.92 -13.30
C ALA A 157 6.52 -2.82 -12.72
N GLY A 158 5.99 -3.01 -11.52
CA GLY A 158 5.20 -1.99 -10.83
C GLY A 158 5.97 -0.69 -10.60
N LEU A 159 7.23 -0.76 -10.18
CA LEU A 159 8.08 0.43 -9.95
C LEU A 159 8.39 1.17 -11.26
N THR A 160 8.71 0.40 -12.31
CA THR A 160 8.96 0.95 -13.65
C THR A 160 7.71 1.62 -14.21
N LEU A 161 6.54 1.00 -14.03
CA LEU A 161 5.27 1.56 -14.48
C LEU A 161 4.91 2.84 -13.70
N LEU A 162 5.10 2.84 -12.37
CA LEU A 162 4.90 4.02 -11.53
C LEU A 162 5.77 5.19 -12.01
N TYR A 163 7.06 4.93 -12.27
CA TYR A 163 7.99 5.95 -12.79
C TYR A 163 7.57 6.44 -14.18
N ALA A 164 7.27 5.54 -15.11
CA ALA A 164 6.87 5.87 -16.47
C ALA A 164 5.55 6.69 -16.54
N CYS A 165 4.61 6.42 -15.64
CA CYS A 165 3.32 7.11 -15.64
C CYS A 165 3.34 8.42 -14.82
N ALA A 166 4.14 8.49 -13.76
CA ALA A 166 4.13 9.63 -12.85
C ALA A 166 5.15 10.73 -13.19
N CYS A 167 6.19 10.43 -13.96
CA CYS A 167 7.20 11.41 -14.37
C CYS A 167 6.89 12.06 -15.72
N GLU A 168 7.35 13.29 -15.88
CA GLU A 168 7.41 13.98 -17.16
C GLU A 168 8.74 13.72 -17.89
N PHE A 169 8.66 13.24 -19.12
CA PHE A 169 9.84 12.85 -19.91
C PHE A 169 10.12 13.88 -21.01
N LEU A 170 11.40 14.24 -21.14
CA LEU A 170 11.90 15.13 -22.19
C LEU A 170 12.07 14.40 -23.52
N THR A 171 12.41 13.11 -23.45
CA THR A 171 12.62 12.27 -24.63
C THR A 171 11.97 10.92 -24.41
N ILE A 172 11.16 10.52 -25.40
CA ILE A 172 10.59 9.19 -25.51
C ILE A 172 11.01 8.67 -26.89
N ALA A 173 11.74 7.56 -26.94
CA ALA A 173 12.15 6.91 -28.18
C ALA A 173 11.79 5.43 -28.16
N ASN A 174 11.16 4.96 -29.23
CA ASN A 174 10.68 3.59 -29.35
C ASN A 174 11.61 2.80 -30.30
N PHE A 175 12.19 1.74 -29.77
CA PHE A 175 13.07 0.80 -30.48
C PHE A 175 12.42 -0.59 -30.53
N GLY A 176 11.23 -0.67 -31.13
CA GLY A 176 10.47 -1.91 -31.20
C GLY A 176 9.87 -2.27 -29.84
N LYS A 177 10.43 -3.27 -29.16
CA LYS A 177 9.97 -3.71 -27.83
C LYS A 177 10.45 -2.81 -26.68
N PHE A 178 11.23 -1.78 -27.01
CA PHE A 178 12.02 -1.05 -26.04
C PHE A 178 11.71 0.42 -26.09
N HIS A 179 11.45 0.98 -24.91
CA HIS A 179 11.10 2.38 -24.75
C HIS A 179 12.20 3.05 -23.95
N TYR A 180 12.90 3.96 -24.59
CA TYR A 180 13.86 4.83 -23.94
C TYR A 180 13.12 6.08 -23.45
N MET A 181 13.13 6.31 -22.14
CA MET A 181 12.48 7.45 -21.51
C MET A 181 13.51 8.23 -20.68
N GLU A 182 13.73 9.50 -21.01
CA GLU A 182 14.66 10.39 -20.29
C GLU A 182 13.90 11.55 -19.67
N ALA A 183 13.91 11.63 -18.34
CA ALA A 183 13.40 12.76 -17.57
C ALA A 183 14.57 13.67 -17.17
N SER A 184 14.29 14.94 -16.85
CA SER A 184 15.33 15.82 -16.29
C SER A 184 15.73 15.35 -14.89
N ASP A 185 16.94 15.70 -14.45
CA ASP A 185 17.39 15.36 -13.09
C ASP A 185 16.50 16.00 -12.02
N GLU A 186 15.97 17.20 -12.27
CA GLU A 186 15.00 17.86 -11.39
C GLU A 186 13.69 17.06 -11.26
N GLU A 187 13.19 16.51 -12.36
CA GLU A 187 11.97 15.70 -12.35
C GLU A 187 12.21 14.35 -11.65
N LYS A 188 13.35 13.70 -11.93
CA LYS A 188 13.75 12.45 -11.24
C LYS A 188 13.83 12.67 -9.74
N ASN A 189 14.52 13.73 -9.30
CA ASN A 189 14.68 14.04 -7.88
C ASN A 189 13.33 14.38 -7.23
N ARG A 190 12.49 15.18 -7.88
CA ARG A 190 11.14 15.50 -7.37
C ARG A 190 10.29 14.24 -7.19
N TRP A 191 10.32 13.34 -8.16
CA TRP A 191 9.57 12.08 -8.07
C TRP A 191 10.09 11.19 -6.95
N LEU A 192 11.42 11.07 -6.80
CA LEU A 192 12.04 10.33 -5.71
C LEU A 192 11.66 10.93 -4.34
N ASP A 193 11.80 12.24 -4.18
CA ASP A 193 11.51 12.95 -2.94
C ASP A 193 10.06 12.70 -2.48
N ASN A 194 9.08 12.86 -3.38
CA ASN A 194 7.67 12.62 -3.05
C ASN A 194 7.41 11.17 -2.61
N ASN A 195 8.02 10.19 -3.28
CA ASN A 195 7.81 8.77 -2.92
C ASN A 195 8.56 8.37 -1.64
N PHE A 196 9.73 8.96 -1.38
CA PHE A 196 10.43 8.79 -0.10
C PHE A 196 9.72 9.47 1.05
N GLU A 197 9.10 10.64 0.84
CA GLU A 197 8.25 11.28 1.85
C GLU A 197 7.05 10.39 2.23
N ASN A 198 6.40 9.78 1.23
CA ASN A 198 5.32 8.82 1.46
C ASN A 198 5.81 7.56 2.21
N LEU A 199 6.97 7.02 1.82
CA LEU A 199 7.60 5.89 2.50
C LEU A 199 7.89 6.23 3.96
N ASN A 200 8.57 7.34 4.23
CA ASN A 200 8.95 7.74 5.58
C ASN A 200 7.74 7.97 6.48
N SER A 201 6.71 8.63 5.95
CA SER A 201 5.43 8.83 6.65
C SER A 201 4.78 7.50 7.01
N PHE A 202 4.82 6.52 6.09
CA PHE A 202 4.28 5.19 6.34
C PHE A 202 5.09 4.41 7.38
N LEU A 203 6.43 4.42 7.28
CA LEU A 203 7.32 3.74 8.23
C LEU A 203 7.14 4.29 9.66
N GLN A 204 7.06 5.62 9.78
CA GLN A 204 6.85 6.30 11.05
C GLN A 204 5.49 5.97 11.65
N SER A 205 4.42 6.06 10.86
CA SER A 205 3.04 5.83 11.34
C SER A 205 2.78 4.39 11.80
N HIS A 206 3.57 3.41 11.33
CA HIS A 206 3.44 2.00 11.68
C HIS A 206 4.59 1.48 12.56
N GLU A 207 5.48 2.35 13.03
CA GLU A 207 6.64 2.01 13.87
C GLU A 207 7.44 0.83 13.27
N ILE A 208 7.75 0.93 11.97
CA ILE A 208 8.47 -0.11 11.24
C ILE A 208 9.93 -0.15 11.72
N PRO A 209 10.49 -1.35 12.00
CA PRO A 209 11.88 -1.47 12.44
C PRO A 209 12.87 -0.95 11.39
N TYR A 210 13.96 -0.35 11.87
CA TYR A 210 15.01 0.22 11.02
C TYR A 210 15.64 -0.83 10.07
N GLU A 211 15.72 -2.09 10.49
CA GLU A 211 16.25 -3.18 9.64
C GLU A 211 15.39 -3.39 8.39
N ILE A 212 14.08 -3.20 8.50
CA ILE A 212 13.13 -3.32 7.38
C ILE A 212 13.23 -2.09 6.47
N GLU A 213 13.39 -0.91 7.03
CA GLU A 213 13.67 0.31 6.26
C GLU A 213 14.94 0.16 5.42
N MET A 214 16.02 -0.38 6.02
CA MET A 214 17.28 -0.65 5.33
C MET A 214 17.13 -1.68 4.21
N GLU A 215 16.31 -2.72 4.41
CA GLU A 215 16.02 -3.70 3.36
C GLU A 215 15.34 -3.03 2.15
N ILE A 216 14.30 -2.23 2.41
CA ILE A 216 13.50 -1.57 1.37
C ILE A 216 14.34 -0.55 0.61
N THR A 217 15.02 0.35 1.33
CA THR A 217 15.86 1.39 0.74
C THR A 217 17.07 0.84 -0.02
N GLY A 218 17.65 -0.28 0.45
CA GLY A 218 18.71 -0.99 -0.27
C GLY A 218 18.24 -1.51 -1.64
N LYS A 219 17.09 -2.18 -1.68
CA LYS A 219 16.51 -2.69 -2.94
C LYS A 219 16.08 -1.55 -3.88
N LEU A 220 15.55 -0.45 -3.35
CA LEU A 220 15.23 0.76 -4.13
C LEU A 220 16.49 1.38 -4.73
N SER A 221 17.57 1.47 -3.97
CA SER A 221 18.84 2.05 -4.44
C SER A 221 19.39 1.26 -5.64
N THR A 222 19.37 -0.07 -5.57
CA THR A 222 19.77 -0.93 -6.70
C THR A 222 18.90 -0.68 -7.94
N TRP A 223 17.58 -0.60 -7.77
CA TRP A 223 16.68 -0.30 -8.89
C TRP A 223 16.92 1.10 -9.46
N VAL A 224 17.11 2.13 -8.62
CA VAL A 224 17.40 3.51 -9.06
C VAL A 224 18.69 3.57 -9.87
N GLU A 225 19.76 2.92 -9.41
CA GLU A 225 21.03 2.86 -10.13
C GLU A 225 20.90 2.16 -11.48
N LYS A 226 20.11 1.08 -11.54
CA LYS A 226 19.87 0.33 -12.76
C LYS A 226 18.95 1.08 -13.73
N THR A 227 17.89 1.71 -13.26
CA THR A 227 16.78 2.17 -14.11
C THR A 227 16.83 3.67 -14.39
N LEU A 228 17.26 4.47 -13.40
CA LEU A 228 17.27 5.93 -13.52
C LEU A 228 18.64 6.49 -13.98
N ARG A 229 19.71 5.72 -13.79
CA ARG A 229 21.08 6.10 -14.22
C ARG A 229 21.55 5.37 -15.48
N ILE A 230 20.92 4.26 -15.88
CA ILE A 230 21.24 3.58 -17.14
C ILE A 230 20.12 3.84 -18.13
N LYS A 231 20.49 4.26 -19.34
CA LYS A 231 19.57 4.38 -20.47
C LYS A 231 18.82 3.06 -20.62
N LEU A 232 17.51 3.06 -20.40
CA LEU A 232 16.68 1.86 -20.52
C LEU A 232 16.73 1.37 -21.96
N ILE A 233 17.67 0.45 -22.22
CA ILE A 233 17.63 -0.51 -23.30
C ILE A 233 17.09 -1.75 -22.61
N TYR A 234 15.78 -1.94 -22.67
CA TYR A 234 15.32 -3.32 -22.68
C TYR A 234 15.72 -3.94 -24.01
#